data_AF-D2RUU8-F1
#
_entry.id   AF-D2RUU8-F1
#
_cell.length_a   1.000
_cell.length_b   1.000
_cell.length_c   1.000
_cell.angle_alpha   90.00
_cell.angle_beta   90.00
_cell.angle_gamma   90.00
#
_symmetry.space_group_name_H-M   'P 1'
#
loop_
_entity.id
_entity.type
_entity.pdbx_description
1 polymer ?
#
loop_
_entity_poly.entity_id
_entity_poly.type
_entity_poly.pdbx_seq_one_letter_code
_entity_poly.pdbx_strand_id
1 'polypeptide(L)'
;MSFVIGRGDELAEGPAGRLGRYRALDGSEGADLFLDLDGPHAMLVVGKRGYGKSFTMGVIAEELARSRGVAPVIVDPMGVFDTLAEDAEGNPVPTDVVSSPAVEATSLDPKSWCALLDLSPESGAGSLVWQAATESATIAAMRDHVEATDAPDADKRAAINHLNLAASWDVFDPDGLSAADLGGPEVTIVDVSGLEARAMNAICRGVGEALYRARVRGTIDRLPWLLLDEAHTFFEGVAEPALRTILTRGRAPGVSLVTATQRPGAVPPVGISQSDVLVSHRLTSEADLEALESAQPTYMNGSLDDRMPTEPGEVVVIDDATETVHAAQVRWRDTPHGGDSPRASDYIDSDTAPTVGTD
;
A
#
# COMPACT_ATOMS: atom_id res chain seq x y z
N MET A 1 -23.12 -22.62 2.03
CA MET A 1 -21.74 -22.63 1.53
C MET A 1 -21.21 -21.24 1.69
N SER A 2 -20.08 -21.07 2.37
CA SER A 2 -19.34 -19.80 2.42
C SER A 2 -18.56 -19.68 1.12
N PHE A 3 -18.70 -18.55 0.42
CA PHE A 3 -17.96 -18.26 -0.79
C PHE A 3 -16.66 -17.53 -0.42
N VAL A 4 -15.59 -17.82 -1.16
CA VAL A 4 -14.25 -17.27 -0.92
C VAL A 4 -13.81 -16.51 -2.17
N ILE A 5 -13.75 -15.19 -2.07
CA ILE A 5 -13.26 -14.29 -3.11
C ILE A 5 -11.80 -14.64 -3.45
N GLY A 6 -11.48 -14.70 -4.74
CA GLY A 6 -10.11 -14.95 -5.23
C GLY A 6 -9.75 -16.43 -5.27
N ARG A 7 -10.65 -17.33 -4.85
CA ARG A 7 -10.43 -18.78 -4.85
C ARG A 7 -11.23 -19.44 -5.96
N GLY A 8 -10.52 -19.96 -6.97
CA GLY A 8 -11.14 -20.73 -8.03
C GLY A 8 -11.74 -22.05 -7.53
N ASP A 9 -12.72 -22.58 -8.26
CA ASP A 9 -13.51 -23.78 -7.90
C ASP A 9 -12.66 -25.05 -7.64
N GLU A 10 -11.43 -25.12 -8.14
CA GLU A 10 -10.51 -26.25 -7.98
C GLU A 10 -9.79 -26.27 -6.61
N LEU A 11 -9.79 -25.16 -5.87
CA LEU A 11 -9.14 -25.01 -4.58
C LEU A 11 -10.22 -24.97 -3.49
N ALA A 12 -10.60 -26.12 -2.93
CA ALA A 12 -11.70 -26.19 -1.95
C ALA A 12 -11.25 -25.88 -0.49
N GLU A 13 -9.96 -25.96 -0.20
CA GLU A 13 -9.38 -25.87 1.14
C GLU A 13 -8.19 -24.90 1.16
N GLY A 14 -7.95 -24.24 2.29
CA GLY A 14 -6.85 -23.29 2.47
C GLY A 14 -7.24 -22.13 3.40
N PRO A 15 -6.26 -21.40 3.97
CA PRO A 15 -6.51 -20.22 4.81
C PRO A 15 -7.40 -19.19 4.11
N ALA A 16 -8.45 -18.72 4.78
CA ALA A 16 -9.35 -17.70 4.26
C ALA A 16 -9.71 -16.73 5.39
N GLY A 17 -9.78 -15.45 5.06
CA GLY A 17 -10.08 -14.37 5.98
C GLY A 17 -11.51 -13.88 5.83
N ARG A 18 -12.21 -13.59 6.92
CA ARG A 18 -13.58 -13.07 6.85
C ARG A 18 -13.56 -11.57 6.51
N LEU A 19 -13.98 -11.23 5.29
CA LEU A 19 -14.07 -9.85 4.82
C LEU A 19 -15.37 -9.16 5.28
N GLY A 20 -16.46 -9.91 5.36
CA GLY A 20 -17.77 -9.32 5.60
C GLY A 20 -18.93 -10.28 5.41
N ARG A 21 -20.05 -9.75 4.90
CA ARG A 21 -21.25 -10.50 4.54
C ARG A 21 -21.78 -10.06 3.19
N TYR A 22 -22.38 -10.99 2.48
CA TYR A 22 -23.18 -10.68 1.30
C TYR A 22 -24.31 -9.74 1.63
N ARG A 23 -24.71 -8.93 0.65
CA ARG A 23 -25.92 -8.12 0.73
C ARG A 23 -26.95 -8.61 -0.28
N ALA A 24 -28.15 -8.88 0.20
CA ALA A 24 -29.28 -9.20 -0.67
C ALA A 24 -29.81 -7.93 -1.36
N LEU A 25 -30.58 -8.11 -2.44
CA LEU A 25 -31.20 -7.00 -3.20
C LEU A 25 -32.17 -6.16 -2.36
N ASP A 26 -32.73 -6.74 -1.29
CA ASP A 26 -33.61 -6.04 -0.34
C ASP A 26 -32.84 -5.33 0.79
N GLY A 27 -31.50 -5.35 0.72
CA GLY A 27 -30.60 -4.73 1.69
C GLY A 27 -30.30 -5.57 2.93
N SER A 28 -30.88 -6.77 3.06
CA SER A 28 -30.63 -7.66 4.20
C SER A 28 -29.25 -8.32 4.16
N GLU A 29 -28.72 -8.67 5.35
CA GLU A 29 -27.45 -9.39 5.47
C GLU A 29 -27.61 -10.85 5.03
N GLY A 30 -26.72 -11.26 4.13
CA GLY A 30 -26.62 -12.62 3.63
C GLY A 30 -25.56 -13.44 4.34
N ALA A 31 -25.05 -14.46 3.65
CA ALA A 31 -23.99 -15.33 4.16
C ALA A 31 -22.67 -14.58 4.39
N ASP A 32 -21.80 -15.13 5.23
CA ASP A 32 -20.44 -14.59 5.40
C ASP A 32 -19.64 -14.69 4.10
N LEU A 33 -18.88 -13.63 3.84
CA LEU A 33 -17.99 -13.45 2.71
C LEU A 33 -16.54 -13.57 3.17
N PHE A 34 -15.77 -14.42 2.51
CA PHE A 34 -14.37 -14.66 2.83
C PHE A 34 -13.47 -14.24 1.67
N LEU A 35 -12.21 -13.93 1.97
CA LEU A 35 -11.12 -13.64 1.04
C LEU A 35 -10.11 -14.79 1.09
N ASP A 36 -9.63 -15.25 -0.06
CA ASP A 36 -8.53 -16.20 -0.13
C ASP A 36 -7.23 -15.59 0.42
N LEU A 37 -6.60 -16.30 1.36
CA LEU A 37 -5.30 -15.92 1.92
C LEU A 37 -4.22 -16.96 1.63
N ASP A 38 -4.57 -18.03 0.89
CA ASP A 38 -3.66 -19.12 0.55
C ASP A 38 -2.83 -18.79 -0.71
N GLY A 39 -3.49 -18.16 -1.69
CA GLY A 39 -2.87 -17.72 -2.93
C GLY A 39 -2.27 -16.30 -2.87
N PRO A 40 -1.40 -15.97 -3.83
CA PRO A 40 -0.99 -14.59 -4.05
C PRO A 40 -2.04 -13.80 -4.85
N HIS A 41 -2.30 -12.57 -4.43
CA HIS A 41 -3.33 -11.70 -5.01
C HIS A 41 -2.76 -10.33 -5.41
N ALA A 42 -3.32 -9.76 -6.47
CA ALA A 42 -3.24 -8.35 -6.80
C ALA A 42 -4.63 -7.74 -6.54
N MET A 43 -4.77 -7.02 -5.44
CA MET A 43 -6.04 -6.42 -5.03
C MET A 43 -6.03 -4.91 -5.22
N LEU A 44 -7.16 -4.38 -5.67
CA LEU A 44 -7.40 -2.95 -5.79
C LEU A 44 -8.64 -2.56 -4.98
N VAL A 45 -8.47 -1.66 -4.03
CA VAL A 45 -9.53 -1.11 -3.16
C VAL A 45 -9.74 0.36 -3.54
N VAL A 46 -10.92 0.68 -4.06
CA VAL A 46 -11.24 2.02 -4.60
C VAL A 46 -12.48 2.60 -3.95
N GLY A 47 -12.58 3.93 -3.97
CA GLY A 47 -13.71 4.64 -3.38
C GLY A 47 -13.38 6.07 -2.95
N LYS A 48 -14.41 6.90 -2.79
CA LYS A 48 -14.21 8.28 -2.32
C LYS A 48 -13.79 8.34 -0.84
N ARG A 49 -13.38 9.53 -0.39
CA ARG A 49 -12.98 9.78 1.01
C ARG A 49 -14.12 9.49 1.98
N GLY A 50 -13.79 8.86 3.11
CA GLY A 50 -14.73 8.56 4.19
C GLY A 50 -15.68 7.39 3.94
N TYR A 51 -15.46 6.57 2.90
CA TYR A 51 -16.34 5.42 2.60
C TYR A 51 -15.82 4.08 3.12
N GLY A 52 -14.57 4.03 3.59
CA GLY A 52 -14.04 2.84 4.27
C GLY A 52 -12.92 2.09 3.54
N LYS A 53 -12.21 2.69 2.57
CA LYS A 53 -11.05 2.04 1.92
C LYS A 53 -9.99 1.54 2.92
N SER A 54 -9.42 2.46 3.70
CA SER A 54 -8.42 2.15 4.73
C SER A 54 -9.00 1.23 5.81
N PHE A 55 -10.29 1.37 6.10
CA PHE A 55 -11.01 0.47 7.01
C PHE A 55 -11.05 -0.97 6.47
N THR A 56 -11.40 -1.18 5.19
CA THR A 56 -11.36 -2.48 4.53
C THR A 56 -9.96 -3.06 4.52
N MET A 57 -8.94 -2.23 4.25
CA MET A 57 -7.55 -2.67 4.30
C MET A 57 -7.14 -3.10 5.72
N GLY A 58 -7.65 -2.41 6.75
CA GLY A 58 -7.50 -2.82 8.15
C GLY A 58 -8.14 -4.17 8.46
N VAL A 59 -9.37 -4.43 7.97
CA VAL A 59 -10.02 -5.75 8.08
C VAL A 59 -9.17 -6.84 7.41
N ILE A 60 -8.62 -6.57 6.23
CA ILE A 60 -7.72 -7.51 5.54
C ILE A 60 -6.46 -7.77 6.38
N ALA A 61 -5.86 -6.72 6.94
CA ALA A 61 -4.67 -6.84 7.80
C ALA A 61 -4.94 -7.68 9.06
N GLU A 62 -6.09 -7.51 9.72
CA GLU A 62 -6.50 -8.33 10.88
C GLU A 62 -6.57 -9.82 10.52
N GLU A 63 -7.17 -10.16 9.38
CA GLU A 63 -7.27 -11.56 8.93
C GLU A 63 -5.91 -12.14 8.53
N LEU A 64 -5.05 -11.34 7.88
CA LEU A 64 -3.69 -11.74 7.53
C LEU A 64 -2.84 -12.03 8.77
N ALA A 65 -2.90 -11.17 9.79
CA ALA A 65 -2.16 -11.34 11.04
C ALA A 65 -2.51 -12.65 11.78
N ARG A 66 -3.75 -13.11 11.59
CA ARG A 66 -4.29 -14.33 12.20
C ARG A 66 -4.11 -15.56 11.31
N SER A 67 -3.65 -15.36 10.07
CA SER A 67 -3.40 -16.43 9.11
C SER A 67 -1.96 -16.96 9.22
N ARG A 68 -1.78 -18.25 8.93
CA ARG A 68 -0.46 -18.88 8.91
C ARG A 68 0.11 -18.82 7.50
N GLY A 69 1.43 -18.70 7.39
CA GLY A 69 2.12 -18.77 6.11
C GLY A 69 2.16 -17.46 5.33
N VAL A 70 1.52 -16.39 5.83
CA VAL A 70 1.60 -15.04 5.26
C VAL A 70 2.48 -14.12 6.12
N ALA A 71 2.95 -13.04 5.51
CA ALA A 71 3.70 -11.94 6.12
C ALA A 71 3.10 -10.58 5.69
N PRO A 72 2.17 -10.01 6.48
CA PRO A 72 1.53 -8.74 6.14
C PRO A 72 2.45 -7.54 6.41
N VAL A 73 2.58 -6.66 5.43
CA VAL A 73 3.34 -5.41 5.53
C VAL A 73 2.47 -4.26 5.03
N ILE A 74 2.27 -3.23 5.84
CA ILE A 74 1.52 -2.02 5.47
C ILE A 74 2.51 -0.86 5.31
N VAL A 75 2.46 -0.15 4.19
CA VAL A 75 3.09 1.17 4.08
C VAL A 75 2.02 2.21 4.36
N ASP A 76 2.17 2.94 5.46
CA ASP A 76 1.15 3.85 5.98
C ASP A 76 1.58 5.32 5.84
N PRO A 77 1.17 6.02 4.76
CA PRO A 77 1.47 7.44 4.61
C PRO A 77 0.60 8.35 5.49
N MET A 78 -0.53 7.85 6.02
CA MET A 78 -1.50 8.66 6.76
C MET A 78 -1.39 8.49 8.28
N GLY A 79 -0.70 7.45 8.76
CA GLY A 79 -0.54 7.16 10.18
C GLY A 79 -1.85 6.75 10.83
N VAL A 80 -2.64 5.90 10.16
CA VAL A 80 -3.97 5.46 10.63
C VAL A 80 -4.04 3.98 11.01
N PHE A 81 -2.99 3.22 10.68
CA PHE A 81 -2.94 1.78 10.89
C PHE A 81 -2.27 1.38 12.21
N ASP A 82 -1.56 2.29 12.89
CA ASP A 82 -0.95 2.07 14.21
C ASP A 82 -1.95 1.51 15.25
N THR A 83 -3.22 1.89 15.15
CA THR A 83 -4.35 1.34 15.90
C THR A 83 -4.52 -0.18 15.83
N LEU A 84 -3.91 -0.87 14.84
CA LEU A 84 -3.87 -2.34 14.78
C LEU A 84 -3.05 -2.96 15.93
N ALA A 85 -2.12 -2.20 16.52
CA ALA A 85 -1.34 -2.62 17.67
C ALA A 85 -2.08 -2.48 19.01
N GLU A 86 -3.26 -1.87 19.01
CA GLU A 86 -4.11 -1.74 20.20
C GLU A 86 -4.92 -3.02 20.48
N ASP A 87 -5.57 -3.06 21.64
CA ASP A 87 -6.37 -4.21 22.07
C ASP A 87 -7.53 -4.49 21.10
N ALA A 88 -7.58 -5.72 20.59
CA ALA A 88 -8.66 -6.19 19.73
C ALA A 88 -9.83 -6.76 20.54
N GLU A 89 -11.05 -6.57 20.05
CA GLU A 89 -12.21 -7.35 20.47
C GLU A 89 -12.03 -8.82 20.04
N GLY A 90 -11.62 -9.69 20.98
CA GLY A 90 -11.46 -11.11 20.74
C GLY A 90 -10.01 -11.53 20.54
N ASN A 91 -9.67 -12.05 19.35
CA ASN A 91 -8.32 -12.56 19.09
C ASN A 91 -7.35 -11.40 18.83
N PRO A 92 -6.14 -11.42 19.42
CA PRO A 92 -5.17 -10.36 19.22
C PRO A 92 -4.74 -10.26 17.75
N VAL A 93 -4.25 -9.09 17.37
CA VAL A 93 -3.68 -8.78 16.06
C VAL A 93 -2.21 -8.40 16.30
N PRO A 94 -1.27 -9.38 16.25
CA PRO A 94 0.14 -9.10 16.44
C PRO A 94 0.60 -8.09 15.38
N THR A 95 1.17 -6.98 15.85
CA THR A 95 1.51 -5.83 15.01
C THR A 95 2.80 -5.22 15.52
N ASP A 96 3.74 -4.97 14.61
CA ASP A 96 4.98 -4.27 14.87
C ASP A 96 5.00 -2.96 14.06
N VAL A 97 5.18 -1.83 14.75
CA VAL A 97 5.20 -0.49 14.12
C VAL A 97 6.65 0.00 13.98
N VAL A 98 7.06 0.26 12.75
CA VAL A 98 8.35 0.86 12.40
C VAL A 98 8.15 2.35 12.21
N SER A 99 8.34 3.13 13.28
CA SER A 99 8.12 4.58 13.32
C SER A 99 9.23 5.42 12.68
N SER A 100 10.37 4.80 12.34
CA SER A 100 11.52 5.46 11.71
C SER A 100 12.10 4.51 10.66
N PRO A 101 11.37 4.27 9.57
CA PRO A 101 11.79 3.30 8.58
C PRO A 101 12.98 3.83 7.79
N ALA A 102 13.93 2.94 7.52
CA ALA A 102 15.04 3.18 6.62
C ALA A 102 15.20 1.99 5.67
N VAL A 103 15.78 2.23 4.50
CA VAL A 103 16.10 1.19 3.51
C VAL A 103 17.54 1.33 3.06
N GLU A 104 18.13 0.25 2.56
CA GLU A 104 19.44 0.36 1.93
C GLU A 104 19.39 1.28 0.70
N ALA A 105 20.42 2.09 0.49
CA ALA A 105 20.55 2.92 -0.71
C ALA A 105 20.62 2.09 -2.01
N THR A 106 21.03 0.82 -1.91
CA THR A 106 21.11 -0.17 -3.00
C THR A 106 19.75 -0.70 -3.46
N SER A 107 18.67 -0.40 -2.70
CA SER A 107 17.29 -0.71 -3.07
C SER A 107 16.74 0.18 -4.20
N LEU A 108 17.47 1.24 -4.53
CA LEU A 108 17.24 2.06 -5.70
C LEU A 108 18.31 1.73 -6.73
N ASP A 109 17.88 1.38 -7.94
CA ASP A 109 18.80 1.33 -9.05
C ASP A 109 19.31 2.74 -9.41
N PRO A 110 20.48 2.87 -10.07
CA PRO A 110 21.08 4.16 -10.37
C PRO A 110 20.17 5.15 -11.11
N LYS A 111 19.25 4.65 -11.96
CA LYS A 111 18.28 5.50 -12.66
C LYS A 111 17.25 6.08 -11.70
N SER A 112 16.77 5.28 -10.76
CA SER A 112 15.84 5.73 -9.74
C SER A 112 16.46 6.76 -8.79
N TRP A 113 17.77 6.73 -8.55
CA TRP A 113 18.47 7.79 -7.82
C TRP A 113 18.36 9.16 -8.51
N CYS A 114 18.57 9.20 -9.83
CA CYS A 114 18.39 10.44 -10.59
C CYS A 114 16.94 10.92 -10.53
N ALA A 115 15.97 10.03 -10.74
CA ALA A 115 14.55 10.36 -10.68
C ALA A 115 14.12 10.86 -9.30
N LEU A 116 14.56 10.20 -8.22
CA LEU A 116 14.27 10.58 -6.84
C LEU A 116 14.76 12.00 -6.52
N LEU A 117 15.88 12.40 -7.12
CA LEU A 117 16.52 13.69 -6.88
C LEU A 117 16.10 14.77 -7.88
N ASP A 118 15.17 14.49 -8.80
CA ASP A 118 14.77 15.35 -9.93
C ASP A 118 15.96 15.77 -10.81
N LEU A 119 16.88 14.85 -11.03
CA LEU A 119 18.04 15.03 -11.90
C LEU A 119 17.83 14.33 -13.24
N SER A 120 18.16 15.03 -14.33
CA SER A 120 18.34 14.37 -15.63
C SER A 120 19.63 13.54 -15.61
N PRO A 121 19.62 12.24 -15.97
CA PRO A 121 20.82 11.43 -16.10
C PRO A 121 21.86 12.01 -17.08
N GLU A 122 21.42 12.85 -18.02
CA GLU A 122 22.29 13.51 -19.01
C GLU A 122 22.93 14.81 -18.48
N SER A 123 22.45 15.34 -17.35
CA SER A 123 23.07 16.49 -16.71
C SER A 123 24.40 16.11 -16.04
N GLY A 124 25.32 17.06 -15.88
CA GLY A 124 26.59 16.80 -15.19
C GLY A 124 26.40 16.24 -13.78
N ALA A 125 25.53 16.86 -12.98
CA ALA A 125 25.17 16.36 -11.65
C ALA A 125 24.46 15.00 -11.67
N GLY A 126 23.53 14.78 -12.59
CA GLY A 126 22.80 13.51 -12.70
C GLY A 126 23.70 12.35 -13.11
N SER A 127 24.62 12.56 -14.06
CA SER A 127 25.61 11.57 -14.46
C SER A 127 26.54 11.19 -13.30
N LEU A 128 26.97 12.18 -12.50
CA LEU A 128 27.78 11.93 -11.29
C LEU A 128 27.02 11.12 -10.24
N VAL A 129 25.75 11.47 -9.96
CA VAL A 129 24.91 10.69 -9.04
C VAL A 129 24.69 9.27 -9.55
N TRP A 130 24.44 9.09 -10.85
CA TRP A 130 24.27 7.77 -11.45
C TRP A 130 25.52 6.90 -11.24
N GLN A 131 26.70 7.43 -11.56
CA GLN A 131 27.96 6.70 -11.40
C GLN A 131 28.22 6.37 -9.93
N ALA A 132 28.04 7.35 -9.03
CA ALA A 132 28.19 7.14 -7.61
C ALA A 132 27.25 6.06 -7.07
N ALA A 133 25.97 6.07 -7.46
CA ALA A 133 24.98 5.07 -7.09
C ALA A 133 25.26 3.67 -7.68
N THR A 134 26.04 3.60 -8.76
CA THR A 134 26.46 2.33 -9.36
C THR A 134 27.60 1.68 -8.57
N GLU A 135 28.53 2.50 -8.06
CA GLU A 135 29.77 2.04 -7.44
C GLU A 135 29.72 2.00 -5.90
N SER A 136 28.68 2.57 -5.28
CA SER A 136 28.61 2.81 -3.83
C SER A 136 27.31 2.28 -3.21
N ALA A 137 27.43 1.72 -2.01
CA ALA A 137 26.28 1.17 -1.27
C ALA A 137 25.65 2.15 -0.27
N THR A 138 26.26 3.32 -0.03
CA THR A 138 25.77 4.31 0.95
C THR A 138 25.86 5.71 0.38
N ILE A 139 25.00 6.63 0.82
CA ILE A 139 25.05 8.03 0.39
C ILE A 139 26.40 8.66 0.75
N ALA A 140 26.99 8.30 1.90
CA ALA A 140 28.31 8.76 2.29
C ALA A 140 29.37 8.36 1.23
N ALA A 141 29.41 7.09 0.85
CA ALA A 141 30.32 6.60 -0.18
C ALA A 141 30.01 7.22 -1.57
N MET A 142 28.73 7.47 -1.88
CA MET A 142 28.37 8.18 -3.12
C MET A 142 28.97 9.59 -3.17
N ARG A 143 28.94 10.34 -2.05
CA ARG A 143 29.54 11.67 -1.98
C ARG A 143 31.06 11.61 -2.17
N ASP A 144 31.71 10.67 -1.46
CA ASP A 144 33.16 10.46 -1.60
C ASP A 144 33.54 10.12 -3.05
N HIS A 145 32.73 9.30 -3.72
CA HIS A 145 32.90 8.97 -5.14
C HIS A 145 32.80 10.22 -6.02
N VAL A 146 31.76 11.05 -5.83
CA VAL A 146 31.60 12.31 -6.58
C VAL A 146 32.78 13.25 -6.35
N GLU A 147 33.23 13.40 -5.11
CA GLU A 147 34.37 14.25 -4.74
C GLU A 147 35.69 13.79 -5.36
N ALA A 148 35.89 12.49 -5.56
CA ALA A 148 37.08 11.94 -6.18
C ALA A 148 37.15 12.13 -7.71
N THR A 149 36.05 12.52 -8.37
CA THR A 149 36.03 12.72 -9.83
C THR A 149 36.74 14.00 -10.28
N ASP A 150 37.25 14.00 -11.52
CA ASP A 150 37.79 15.18 -12.22
C ASP A 150 36.71 16.02 -12.93
N ALA A 151 35.43 15.83 -12.57
CA ALA A 151 34.32 16.57 -13.17
C ALA A 151 34.32 18.07 -12.76
N PRO A 152 33.63 18.95 -13.50
CA PRO A 152 33.56 20.37 -13.15
C PRO A 152 33.03 20.61 -11.73
N ASP A 153 33.65 21.53 -10.99
CA ASP A 153 33.30 21.83 -9.59
C ASP A 153 31.82 22.20 -9.39
N ALA A 154 31.20 22.82 -10.40
CA ALA A 154 29.78 23.17 -10.37
C ALA A 154 28.89 21.91 -10.34
N ASP A 155 29.21 20.90 -11.16
CA ASP A 155 28.46 19.65 -11.24
C ASP A 155 28.65 18.80 -9.98
N LYS A 156 29.90 18.73 -9.47
CA LYS A 156 30.21 18.05 -8.20
C LYS A 156 29.43 18.66 -7.04
N ARG A 157 29.44 20.00 -6.92
CA ARG A 157 28.71 20.71 -5.87
C ARG A 157 27.20 20.45 -5.97
N ALA A 158 26.64 20.47 -7.18
CA ALA A 158 25.23 20.19 -7.39
C ALA A 158 24.89 18.74 -6.97
N ALA A 159 25.63 17.74 -7.45
CA ALA A 159 25.43 16.34 -7.08
C ALA A 159 25.53 16.12 -5.55
N ILE A 160 26.55 16.68 -4.90
CA ILE A 160 26.73 16.59 -3.44
C ILE A 160 25.56 17.24 -2.68
N ASN A 161 25.06 18.38 -3.15
CA ASN A 161 23.89 19.03 -2.54
C ASN A 161 22.64 18.14 -2.59
N HIS A 162 22.38 17.49 -3.73
CA HIS A 162 21.27 16.56 -3.87
C HIS A 162 21.44 15.30 -2.99
N LEU A 163 22.66 14.76 -2.90
CA LEU A 163 22.96 13.64 -2.00
C LEU A 163 22.81 14.04 -0.52
N ASN A 164 23.19 15.27 -0.16
CA ASN A 164 22.97 15.79 1.19
C ASN A 164 21.48 15.98 1.52
N LEU A 165 20.67 16.41 0.54
CA LEU A 165 19.21 16.44 0.69
C LEU A 165 18.66 15.04 0.95
N ALA A 166 19.05 14.04 0.15
CA ALA A 166 18.63 12.65 0.37
C ALA A 166 19.08 12.11 1.74
N ALA A 167 20.30 12.41 2.17
CA ALA A 167 20.78 12.03 3.49
C ALA A 167 19.97 12.70 4.62
N SER A 168 19.48 13.92 4.42
CA SER A 168 18.71 14.65 5.44
C SER A 168 17.33 14.07 5.71
N TRP A 169 16.82 13.20 4.84
CA TRP A 169 15.56 12.50 5.05
C TRP A 169 15.65 11.39 6.10
N ASP A 170 16.87 10.92 6.42
CA ASP A 170 17.11 9.86 7.42
C ASP A 170 16.38 8.53 7.12
N VAL A 171 16.17 8.25 5.83
CA VAL A 171 15.49 7.04 5.32
C VAL A 171 16.44 6.04 4.65
N PHE A 172 17.75 6.30 4.69
CA PHE A 172 18.76 5.47 4.05
C PHE A 172 19.78 4.97 5.06
N ASP A 173 19.74 3.68 5.36
CA ASP A 173 20.62 3.03 6.32
C ASP A 173 21.11 1.67 5.74
N PRO A 174 22.41 1.35 5.82
CA PRO A 174 22.93 0.03 5.45
C PRO A 174 22.28 -1.14 6.19
N ASP A 175 21.79 -0.91 7.41
CA ASP A 175 21.06 -1.86 8.25
C ASP A 175 19.54 -1.57 8.23
N GLY A 176 19.04 -0.93 7.16
CA GLY A 176 17.62 -0.66 6.96
C GLY A 176 16.78 -1.94 6.84
N LEU A 177 15.46 -1.77 6.69
CA LEU A 177 14.47 -2.84 6.71
C LEU A 177 14.85 -4.00 5.78
N SER A 178 15.12 -5.15 6.39
CA SER A 178 15.50 -6.37 5.71
C SER A 178 14.29 -7.26 5.42
N ALA A 179 14.50 -8.28 4.60
CA ALA A 179 13.48 -9.31 4.38
C ALA A 179 13.10 -10.07 5.66
N ALA A 180 14.00 -10.15 6.64
CA ALA A 180 13.71 -10.82 7.91
C ALA A 180 12.75 -9.98 8.77
N ASP A 181 12.96 -8.67 8.81
CA ASP A 181 12.11 -7.72 9.55
C ASP A 181 10.70 -7.66 8.95
N LEU A 182 10.61 -7.75 7.61
CA LEU A 182 9.35 -7.71 6.87
C LEU A 182 8.69 -9.09 6.69
N GLY A 183 9.36 -10.16 7.10
CA GLY A 183 8.98 -11.55 6.84
C GLY A 183 8.29 -12.24 8.00
N GLY A 184 7.92 -11.49 9.05
CA GLY A 184 7.29 -12.00 10.27
C GLY A 184 5.81 -12.39 10.12
N PRO A 185 5.24 -13.12 11.10
CA PRO A 185 3.80 -13.38 11.17
C PRO A 185 2.94 -12.16 11.54
N GLU A 186 3.51 -11.20 12.27
CA GLU A 186 2.87 -9.95 12.66
C GLU A 186 2.63 -9.02 11.46
N VAL A 187 1.65 -8.11 11.61
CA VAL A 187 1.52 -6.97 10.69
C VAL A 187 2.68 -6.03 10.93
N THR A 188 3.57 -5.91 9.96
CA THR A 188 4.61 -4.88 9.98
C THR A 188 4.05 -3.59 9.40
N ILE A 189 3.90 -2.55 10.23
CA ILE A 189 3.47 -1.22 9.80
C ILE A 189 4.72 -0.37 9.58
N VAL A 190 4.98 -0.03 8.32
CA VAL A 190 6.01 0.90 7.91
C VAL A 190 5.39 2.30 7.89
N ASP A 191 5.51 3.02 9.00
CA ASP A 191 4.97 4.36 9.15
C ASP A 191 5.85 5.35 8.37
N VAL A 192 5.28 5.88 7.28
CA VAL A 192 5.91 6.91 6.45
C VAL A 192 5.15 8.24 6.56
N SER A 193 4.26 8.36 7.55
CA SER A 193 3.53 9.59 7.82
C SER A 193 4.49 10.70 8.24
N GLY A 194 4.19 11.92 7.81
CA GLY A 194 5.05 13.09 8.05
C GLY A 194 6.34 13.15 7.21
N LEU A 195 6.73 12.07 6.52
CA LEU A 195 7.83 12.12 5.56
C LEU A 195 7.44 12.88 4.29
N GLU A 196 8.43 13.48 3.63
CA GLU A 196 8.20 14.08 2.31
C GLU A 196 7.98 13.01 1.23
N ALA A 197 7.31 13.39 0.14
CA ALA A 197 6.87 12.48 -0.92
C ALA A 197 8.00 11.61 -1.52
N ARG A 198 9.22 12.16 -1.63
CA ARG A 198 10.38 11.43 -2.16
C ARG A 198 10.89 10.40 -1.17
N ALA A 199 11.01 10.77 0.10
CA ALA A 199 11.43 9.88 1.17
C ALA A 199 10.47 8.69 1.33
N MET A 200 9.15 8.92 1.41
CA MET A 200 8.16 7.84 1.46
C MET A 200 8.23 6.92 0.23
N ASN A 201 8.48 7.48 -0.96
CA ASN A 201 8.61 6.71 -2.19
C ASN A 201 9.87 5.83 -2.19
N ALA A 202 10.99 6.32 -1.65
CA ALA A 202 12.20 5.54 -1.49
C ALA A 202 11.98 4.35 -0.54
N ILE A 203 11.31 4.57 0.59
CA ILE A 203 10.93 3.49 1.53
C ILE A 203 10.04 2.47 0.84
N CYS A 204 8.94 2.89 0.19
CA CYS A 204 8.04 1.96 -0.50
C CYS A 204 8.75 1.16 -1.60
N ARG A 205 9.68 1.81 -2.34
CA ARG A 205 10.52 1.15 -3.36
C ARG A 205 11.41 0.08 -2.75
N GLY A 206 12.01 0.35 -1.59
CA GLY A 206 12.87 -0.59 -0.89
C GLY A 206 12.12 -1.76 -0.28
N VAL A 207 10.99 -1.50 0.41
CA VAL A 207 10.11 -2.53 0.96
C VAL A 207 9.62 -3.49 -0.13
N GLY A 208 9.08 -2.96 -1.24
CA GLY A 208 8.59 -3.80 -2.34
C GLY A 208 9.68 -4.65 -2.97
N GLU A 209 10.90 -4.12 -3.13
CA GLU A 209 12.02 -4.88 -3.67
C GLU A 209 12.57 -5.93 -2.70
N ALA A 210 12.66 -5.60 -1.41
CA ALA A 210 13.09 -6.54 -0.38
C ALA A 210 12.17 -7.76 -0.35
N LEU A 211 10.85 -7.55 -0.28
CA LEU A 211 9.85 -8.62 -0.29
C LEU A 211 9.93 -9.49 -1.55
N TYR A 212 9.97 -8.84 -2.73
CA TYR A 212 10.03 -9.57 -4.00
C TYR A 212 11.31 -10.39 -4.15
N ARG A 213 12.48 -9.77 -3.89
CA ARG A 213 13.78 -10.46 -3.97
C ARG A 213 13.86 -11.59 -2.97
N ALA A 214 13.34 -11.42 -1.76
CA ALA A 214 13.34 -12.44 -0.73
C ALA A 214 12.59 -13.70 -1.17
N ARG A 215 11.42 -13.53 -1.79
CA ARG A 215 10.65 -14.66 -2.35
C ARG A 215 11.31 -15.33 -3.53
N VAL A 216 11.90 -14.55 -4.45
CA VAL A 216 12.66 -15.11 -5.58
C VAL A 216 13.88 -15.92 -5.10
N ARG A 217 14.54 -15.46 -4.02
CA ARG A 217 15.74 -16.11 -3.46
C ARG A 217 15.41 -17.21 -2.44
N GLY A 218 14.15 -17.31 -1.99
CA GLY A 218 13.74 -18.24 -0.93
C GLY A 218 14.34 -17.91 0.45
N THR A 219 14.55 -16.62 0.77
CA THR A 219 15.10 -16.20 2.07
C THR A 219 14.02 -15.95 3.13
N ILE A 220 12.75 -15.99 2.74
CA ILE A 220 11.60 -16.00 3.64
C ILE A 220 10.65 -17.13 3.26
N ASP A 221 10.11 -17.80 4.27
CA ASP A 221 9.25 -18.98 4.12
C ASP A 221 7.75 -18.65 4.15
N ARG A 222 7.40 -17.35 4.25
CA ARG A 222 6.04 -16.82 4.24
C ARG A 222 5.76 -16.05 2.96
N LEU A 223 4.50 -16.01 2.55
CA LEU A 223 4.02 -15.23 1.41
C LEU A 223 3.75 -13.78 1.84
N PRO A 224 4.50 -12.79 1.33
CA PRO A 224 4.29 -11.40 1.70
C PRO A 224 3.01 -10.85 1.12
N TRP A 225 2.34 -10.03 1.90
CA TRP A 225 1.22 -9.20 1.49
C TRP A 225 1.59 -7.75 1.72
N LEU A 226 1.93 -7.04 0.64
CA LEU A 226 2.21 -5.61 0.70
C LEU A 226 0.90 -4.82 0.55
N LEU A 227 0.49 -4.11 1.59
CA LEU A 227 -0.69 -3.27 1.66
C LEU A 227 -0.26 -1.81 1.54
N LEU A 228 -0.78 -1.08 0.55
CA LEU A 228 -0.44 0.32 0.28
C LEU A 228 -1.69 1.19 0.35
N ASP A 229 -1.77 2.07 1.36
CA ASP A 229 -2.78 3.11 1.35
C ASP A 229 -2.36 4.29 0.47
N GLU A 230 -3.35 5.02 -0.05
CA GLU A 230 -3.15 6.13 -0.98
C GLU A 230 -2.20 5.79 -2.14
N ALA A 231 -2.32 4.58 -2.70
CA ALA A 231 -1.39 3.98 -3.66
C ALA A 231 -0.99 4.87 -4.86
N HIS A 232 -1.86 5.82 -5.25
CA HIS A 232 -1.57 6.81 -6.28
C HIS A 232 -0.30 7.62 -6.02
N THR A 233 0.06 7.91 -4.77
CA THR A 233 1.27 8.65 -4.40
C THR A 233 2.56 7.89 -4.69
N PHE A 234 2.49 6.55 -4.77
CA PHE A 234 3.62 5.66 -5.01
C PHE A 234 3.75 5.24 -6.47
N PHE A 235 2.62 5.09 -7.18
CA PHE A 235 2.63 4.78 -8.62
C PHE A 235 3.11 5.95 -9.50
N GLU A 236 3.07 7.18 -9.00
CA GLU A 236 3.60 8.35 -9.70
C GLU A 236 5.08 8.64 -9.38
N GLY A 237 5.68 7.88 -8.45
CA GLY A 237 7.05 8.08 -7.97
C GLY A 237 8.01 6.93 -8.23
N VAL A 238 9.15 6.92 -7.53
CA VAL A 238 10.22 5.93 -7.76
C VAL A 238 9.88 4.52 -7.28
N ALA A 239 8.78 4.34 -6.54
CA ALA A 239 8.28 3.03 -6.14
C ALA A 239 7.64 2.24 -7.29
N GLU A 240 7.11 2.94 -8.31
CA GLU A 240 6.35 2.35 -9.43
C GLU A 240 7.00 1.10 -10.05
N PRO A 241 8.31 1.05 -10.34
CA PRO A 241 8.90 -0.12 -10.98
C PRO A 241 8.84 -1.39 -10.12
N ALA A 242 9.00 -1.25 -8.80
CA ALA A 242 8.86 -2.37 -7.87
C ALA A 242 7.40 -2.82 -7.75
N LEU A 243 6.47 -1.87 -7.65
CA LEU A 243 5.04 -2.17 -7.58
C LEU A 243 4.54 -2.84 -8.86
N ARG A 244 4.94 -2.35 -10.03
CA ARG A 244 4.67 -2.99 -11.33
C ARG A 244 5.25 -4.39 -11.41
N THR A 245 6.45 -4.60 -10.87
CA THR A 245 7.07 -5.93 -10.82
C THR A 245 6.23 -6.89 -9.98
N ILE A 246 5.75 -6.46 -8.81
CA ILE A 246 4.87 -7.28 -7.98
C ILE A 246 3.53 -7.55 -8.70
N LEU A 247 2.89 -6.53 -9.28
CA LEU A 247 1.64 -6.70 -10.03
C LEU A 247 1.75 -7.71 -11.18
N THR A 248 2.84 -7.65 -11.96
CA THR A 248 2.97 -8.44 -13.19
C THR A 248 3.68 -9.77 -13.00
N ARG A 249 4.48 -9.90 -11.93
CA ARG A 249 5.35 -11.08 -11.70
C ARG A 249 5.27 -11.61 -10.28
N GLY A 250 4.49 -11.02 -9.38
CA GLY A 250 4.38 -11.41 -7.97
C GLY A 250 3.69 -12.76 -7.74
N ARG A 251 2.82 -13.18 -8.66
CA ARG A 251 2.09 -14.46 -8.56
C ARG A 251 3.02 -15.68 -8.46
N ALA A 252 4.07 -15.76 -9.29
CA ALA A 252 4.98 -16.90 -9.30
C ALA A 252 5.86 -17.02 -8.01
N PRO A 253 6.50 -15.94 -7.51
CA PRO A 253 7.21 -15.96 -6.23
C PRO A 253 6.28 -15.96 -5.01
N GLY A 254 5.00 -15.63 -5.19
CA GLY A 254 4.01 -15.61 -4.11
C GLY A 254 4.09 -14.33 -3.27
N VAL A 255 4.04 -13.17 -3.95
CA VAL A 255 4.04 -11.84 -3.34
C VAL A 255 2.74 -11.15 -3.74
N SER A 256 1.87 -10.90 -2.76
CA SER A 256 0.61 -10.20 -2.94
C SER A 256 0.80 -8.70 -2.83
N LEU A 257 -0.02 -7.95 -3.56
CA LEU A 257 -0.12 -6.50 -3.46
C LEU A 257 -1.57 -6.10 -3.28
N VAL A 258 -1.88 -5.37 -2.21
CA VAL A 258 -3.19 -4.75 -1.97
C VAL A 258 -2.98 -3.25 -2.05
N THR A 259 -3.66 -2.60 -2.99
CA THR A 259 -3.57 -1.15 -3.19
C THR A 259 -4.89 -0.50 -2.85
N ALA A 260 -4.87 0.53 -2.01
CA ALA A 260 -6.04 1.35 -1.73
C ALA A 260 -5.84 2.75 -2.31
N THR A 261 -6.83 3.27 -3.06
CA THR A 261 -6.73 4.62 -3.63
C THR A 261 -8.11 5.25 -3.85
N GLN A 262 -8.17 6.56 -3.69
CA GLN A 262 -9.34 7.35 -4.07
C GLN A 262 -9.32 7.82 -5.53
N ARG A 263 -8.20 7.60 -6.24
CA ARG A 263 -7.97 8.01 -7.64
C ARG A 263 -7.60 6.80 -8.48
N PRO A 264 -8.56 5.93 -8.87
CA PRO A 264 -8.26 4.79 -9.73
C PRO A 264 -7.58 5.20 -11.04
N GLY A 265 -7.91 6.36 -11.62
CA GLY A 265 -7.24 6.85 -12.84
C GLY A 265 -5.75 7.17 -12.70
N ALA A 266 -5.22 7.29 -11.47
CA ALA A 266 -3.79 7.48 -11.21
C ALA A 266 -3.03 6.15 -11.08
N VAL A 267 -3.74 5.03 -10.94
CA VAL A 267 -3.14 3.69 -10.98
C VAL A 267 -2.84 3.35 -12.44
N PRO A 268 -1.63 2.82 -12.76
CA PRO A 268 -1.32 2.46 -14.14
C PRO A 268 -2.31 1.41 -14.64
N PRO A 269 -2.66 1.39 -15.95
CA PRO A 269 -3.65 0.45 -16.49
C PRO A 269 -3.36 -1.02 -16.15
N VAL A 270 -2.07 -1.39 -16.06
CA VAL A 270 -1.64 -2.73 -15.67
C VAL A 270 -2.00 -3.07 -14.22
N GLY A 271 -2.09 -2.09 -13.32
CA GLY A 271 -2.52 -2.31 -11.94
C GLY A 271 -3.99 -2.71 -11.89
N ILE A 272 -4.83 -2.04 -12.67
CA ILE A 272 -6.25 -2.37 -12.74
C ILE A 272 -6.47 -3.71 -13.45
N SER A 273 -5.83 -3.92 -14.61
CA SER A 273 -6.05 -5.13 -15.42
C SER A 273 -5.34 -6.39 -14.90
N GLN A 274 -4.41 -6.27 -13.96
CA GLN A 274 -3.82 -7.42 -13.25
C GLN A 274 -4.47 -7.66 -11.89
N SER A 275 -5.41 -6.81 -11.46
CA SER A 275 -6.10 -7.04 -10.20
C SER A 275 -7.08 -8.19 -10.37
N ASP A 276 -6.86 -9.29 -9.63
CA ASP A 276 -7.77 -10.43 -9.61
C ASP A 276 -8.94 -10.21 -8.65
N VAL A 277 -8.79 -9.27 -7.69
CA VAL A 277 -9.88 -8.82 -6.83
C VAL A 277 -9.98 -7.30 -6.83
N LEU A 278 -11.12 -6.76 -7.27
CA LEU A 278 -11.46 -5.34 -7.12
C LEU A 278 -12.52 -5.16 -6.04
N VAL A 279 -12.22 -4.37 -5.02
CA VAL A 279 -13.17 -3.96 -3.98
C VAL A 279 -13.51 -2.49 -4.17
N SER A 280 -14.67 -2.23 -4.77
CA SER A 280 -15.17 -0.88 -4.98
C SER A 280 -16.14 -0.48 -3.88
N HIS A 281 -15.73 0.47 -3.05
CA HIS A 281 -16.65 1.31 -2.29
C HIS A 281 -17.35 2.29 -3.25
N ARG A 282 -18.06 3.28 -2.69
CA ARG A 282 -18.73 4.30 -3.51
C ARG A 282 -17.73 5.15 -4.29
N LEU A 283 -17.91 5.17 -5.60
CA LEU A 283 -17.32 6.13 -6.52
C LEU A 283 -18.43 7.05 -7.05
N THR A 284 -18.07 8.29 -7.37
CA THR A 284 -19.02 9.29 -7.89
C THR A 284 -18.45 10.07 -9.08
N SER A 285 -17.22 9.74 -9.48
CA SER A 285 -16.51 10.42 -10.56
C SER A 285 -16.67 9.57 -11.82
N GLU A 286 -17.27 10.15 -12.85
CA GLU A 286 -17.49 9.50 -14.14
C GLU A 286 -16.15 9.02 -14.74
N ALA A 287 -15.11 9.87 -14.71
CA ALA A 287 -13.78 9.50 -15.19
C ALA A 287 -13.15 8.32 -14.42
N ASP A 288 -13.40 8.22 -13.10
CA ASP A 288 -12.90 7.11 -12.29
C ASP A 288 -13.66 5.81 -12.55
N LEU A 289 -14.98 5.90 -12.78
CA LEU A 289 -15.80 4.77 -13.21
C LEU A 289 -15.38 4.28 -14.59
N GLU A 290 -15.22 5.19 -15.55
CA GLU A 290 -14.75 4.88 -16.91
C GLU A 290 -13.35 4.24 -16.89
N ALA A 291 -12.43 4.75 -16.06
CA ALA A 291 -11.09 4.17 -15.92
C ALA A 291 -11.16 2.72 -15.44
N LEU A 292 -12.02 2.43 -14.46
CA LEU A 292 -12.27 1.06 -14.01
C LEU A 292 -12.91 0.23 -15.12
N GLU A 293 -14.06 0.64 -15.66
CA GLU A 293 -14.82 -0.08 -16.70
C GLU A 293 -13.93 -0.40 -17.93
N SER A 294 -13.06 0.51 -18.34
CA SER A 294 -12.16 0.32 -19.48
C SER A 294 -11.11 -0.78 -19.30
N ALA A 295 -10.78 -1.10 -18.04
CA ALA A 295 -9.80 -2.10 -17.68
C ALA A 295 -10.44 -3.40 -17.16
N GLN A 296 -11.78 -3.46 -17.05
CA GLN A 296 -12.47 -4.65 -16.53
C GLN A 296 -12.67 -5.75 -17.58
N PRO A 297 -12.75 -7.01 -17.15
CA PRO A 297 -13.06 -8.14 -18.02
C PRO A 297 -14.45 -8.07 -18.67
N THR A 298 -14.59 -8.69 -19.84
CA THR A 298 -15.83 -8.67 -20.63
C THR A 298 -17.00 -9.47 -20.04
N TYR A 299 -16.77 -10.31 -19.03
CA TYR A 299 -17.85 -11.06 -18.36
C TYR A 299 -18.73 -10.16 -17.46
N MET A 300 -18.28 -8.93 -17.19
CA MET A 300 -19.06 -7.93 -16.46
C MET A 300 -20.30 -7.51 -17.27
N ASN A 301 -21.46 -8.07 -16.93
CA ASN A 301 -22.74 -7.69 -17.55
C ASN A 301 -23.38 -6.48 -16.81
N GLY A 302 -23.43 -5.32 -17.46
CA GLY A 302 -24.06 -4.09 -16.94
C GLY A 302 -23.06 -3.05 -16.44
N SER A 303 -23.52 -1.82 -16.21
CA SER A 303 -22.63 -0.73 -15.75
C SER A 303 -22.22 -0.92 -14.29
N LEU A 304 -20.99 -0.52 -13.97
CA LEU A 304 -20.53 -0.43 -12.59
C LEU A 304 -21.32 0.62 -11.80
N ASP A 305 -21.75 1.70 -12.46
CA ASP A 305 -22.50 2.80 -11.84
C ASP A 305 -23.80 2.30 -11.20
N ASP A 306 -24.55 1.45 -11.91
CA ASP A 306 -25.80 0.85 -11.43
C ASP A 306 -25.61 -0.03 -10.18
N ARG A 307 -24.38 -0.51 -9.95
CA ARG A 307 -24.02 -1.40 -8.84
C ARG A 307 -23.38 -0.65 -7.68
N MET A 308 -23.03 0.62 -7.85
CA MET A 308 -22.26 1.36 -6.86
C MET A 308 -23.00 1.40 -5.50
N PRO A 309 -22.30 1.08 -4.39
CA PRO A 309 -22.90 1.11 -3.07
C PRO A 309 -23.19 2.54 -2.64
N THR A 310 -24.19 2.72 -1.76
CA THR A 310 -24.63 4.04 -1.31
C THR A 310 -24.10 4.42 0.06
N GLU A 311 -24.03 3.45 0.98
CA GLU A 311 -23.62 3.65 2.38
C GLU A 311 -22.13 3.36 2.60
N PRO A 312 -21.50 3.96 3.63
CA PRO A 312 -20.15 3.60 4.05
C PRO A 312 -20.02 2.12 4.46
N GLY A 313 -18.90 1.49 4.08
CA GLY A 313 -18.62 0.07 4.38
C GLY A 313 -19.33 -0.93 3.46
N GLU A 314 -20.27 -0.49 2.63
CA GLU A 314 -20.81 -1.28 1.53
C GLU A 314 -19.85 -1.27 0.34
N VAL A 315 -19.68 -2.44 -0.28
CA VAL A 315 -18.75 -2.64 -1.39
C VAL A 315 -19.37 -3.50 -2.48
N VAL A 316 -18.94 -3.24 -3.71
CA VAL A 316 -19.00 -4.18 -4.82
C VAL A 316 -17.64 -4.87 -4.92
N VAL A 317 -17.62 -6.19 -4.83
CA VAL A 317 -16.43 -7.01 -5.04
C VAL A 317 -16.53 -7.67 -6.40
N ILE A 318 -15.50 -7.53 -7.22
CA ILE A 318 -15.35 -8.25 -8.48
C ILE A 318 -14.23 -9.25 -8.28
N ASP A 319 -14.52 -10.49 -8.59
CA ASP A 319 -13.63 -11.62 -8.42
C ASP A 319 -13.34 -12.26 -9.78
N ASP A 320 -12.11 -12.07 -10.26
CA ASP A 320 -11.66 -12.61 -11.54
C ASP A 320 -11.43 -14.11 -11.49
N ALA A 321 -11.09 -14.67 -10.33
CA ALA A 321 -10.83 -16.10 -10.19
C ALA A 321 -12.11 -16.94 -10.43
N THR A 322 -13.28 -16.36 -10.14
CA THR A 322 -14.59 -17.02 -10.31
C THR A 322 -15.46 -16.35 -11.37
N GLU A 323 -15.00 -15.26 -11.99
CA GLU A 323 -15.75 -14.42 -12.94
C GLU A 323 -17.09 -13.91 -12.37
N THR A 324 -17.10 -13.51 -11.09
CA THR A 324 -18.34 -13.11 -10.38
C THR A 324 -18.27 -11.71 -9.78
N VAL A 325 -19.45 -11.18 -9.45
CA VAL A 325 -19.61 -9.88 -8.80
C VAL A 325 -20.55 -9.99 -7.61
N HIS A 326 -20.18 -9.33 -6.53
CA HIS A 326 -20.83 -9.46 -5.25
C HIS A 326 -21.09 -8.10 -4.62
N ALA A 327 -22.32 -7.87 -4.19
CA ALA A 327 -22.63 -6.81 -3.25
C ALA A 327 -22.39 -7.33 -1.82
N ALA A 328 -21.64 -6.57 -1.03
CA ALA A 328 -21.26 -6.98 0.32
C ALA A 328 -21.19 -5.80 1.29
N GLN A 329 -21.29 -6.11 2.57
CA GLN A 329 -20.98 -5.21 3.68
C GLN A 329 -19.69 -5.71 4.33
N VAL A 330 -18.69 -4.82 4.41
CA VAL A 330 -17.43 -5.10 5.12
C VAL A 330 -17.75 -5.24 6.61
N ARG A 331 -17.19 -6.27 7.27
CA ARG A 331 -17.40 -6.46 8.72
C ARG A 331 -16.77 -5.31 9.51
N TRP A 332 -17.24 -5.10 10.74
CA TRP A 332 -16.54 -4.24 11.67
C TRP A 332 -15.14 -4.78 11.99
N ARG A 333 -14.17 -3.88 12.17
CA ARG A 333 -12.84 -4.18 12.68
C ARG A 333 -12.95 -4.63 14.14
N ASP A 334 -12.09 -5.56 14.51
CA ASP A 334 -11.95 -5.99 15.90
C ASP A 334 -11.01 -5.03 16.66
N THR A 335 -10.06 -4.40 15.96
CA THR A 335 -9.21 -3.35 16.53
C THR A 335 -9.87 -1.98 16.38
N PRO A 336 -9.47 -0.99 17.19
CA PRO A 336 -9.78 0.42 16.93
C PRO A 336 -9.38 0.85 15.51
N HIS A 337 -9.98 1.94 15.02
CA HIS A 337 -9.63 2.51 13.73
C HIS A 337 -9.29 3.99 13.85
N GLY A 338 -8.15 4.37 13.25
CA GLY A 338 -7.73 5.77 13.12
C GLY A 338 -8.35 6.47 11.92
N GLY A 339 -8.04 7.76 11.78
CA GLY A 339 -8.38 8.56 10.58
C GLY A 339 -9.76 9.23 10.60
N ASP A 340 -10.46 9.22 11.73
CA ASP A 340 -11.66 10.04 11.91
C ASP A 340 -11.32 11.53 11.70
N SER A 341 -12.21 12.23 11.01
CA SER A 341 -12.03 13.67 10.79
C SER A 341 -12.04 14.39 12.13
N PRO A 342 -10.99 15.16 12.47
CA PRO A 342 -10.92 15.86 13.75
C PRO A 342 -12.12 16.80 13.87
N ARG A 343 -12.83 16.73 14.99
CA ARG A 343 -13.95 17.66 15.26
C ARG A 343 -13.45 18.77 16.16
N ALA A 344 -13.77 20.02 15.81
CA ALA A 344 -13.43 21.16 16.66
C ALA A 344 -14.01 21.03 18.09
N SER A 345 -15.10 20.28 18.26
CA SER A 345 -15.70 19.95 19.55
C SER A 345 -14.78 19.16 20.48
N ASP A 346 -13.83 18.42 19.92
CA ASP A 346 -12.94 17.53 20.68
C ASP A 346 -11.75 18.31 21.27
N TYR A 347 -11.57 19.57 20.83
CA TYR A 347 -10.50 20.49 21.23
C TYR A 347 -11.02 21.69 22.04
N ILE A 348 -12.27 21.66 22.50
CA ILE A 348 -12.78 22.73 23.39
C ILE A 348 -12.11 22.57 24.75
N ASP A 349 -11.16 23.46 25.03
CA ASP A 349 -10.51 23.63 26.32
C ASP A 349 -11.60 23.85 27.38
N SER A 350 -11.58 23.07 28.46
CA SER A 350 -12.64 23.09 29.49
C SER A 350 -12.78 24.43 30.24
N ASP A 351 -11.93 25.42 29.93
CA ASP A 351 -11.89 26.75 30.55
C ASP A 351 -12.40 27.91 29.67
N THR A 352 -12.93 27.65 28.47
CA THR A 352 -13.51 28.71 27.62
C THR A 352 -14.97 28.46 27.26
N ALA A 353 -15.80 28.22 28.28
CA ALA A 353 -17.25 28.43 28.12
C ALA A 353 -17.52 29.94 28.04
N PRO A 354 -18.09 30.48 26.94
CA PRO A 354 -18.55 31.85 26.93
C PRO A 354 -19.66 31.98 27.97
N THR A 355 -19.45 32.83 28.98
CA THR A 355 -20.53 33.29 29.86
C THR A 355 -21.61 33.90 28.98
N VAL A 356 -22.69 33.14 28.78
CA VAL A 356 -23.92 33.64 28.19
C VAL A 356 -24.44 34.71 29.15
N GLY A 357 -24.18 35.96 28.82
CA GLY A 357 -24.80 37.10 29.48
C GLY A 357 -26.31 36.99 29.31
N THR A 358 -27.00 36.75 30.41
CA THR A 358 -28.43 37.00 30.52
C THR A 358 -28.64 38.50 30.59
N ASP A 359 -29.15 39.10 29.51
CA ASP A 359 -29.89 40.36 29.55
C ASP A 359 -31.33 40.11 29.10
#